data_AF-A0A077AX14-F1
#
_entry.id   AF-A0A077AX14-F1
#
_cell.length_a   1.000
_cell.length_b   1.000
_cell.length_c   1.000
_cell.angle_alpha   90.00
_cell.angle_beta   90.00
_cell.angle_gamma   90.00
#
_symmetry.space_group_name_H-M   'P 1'
#
loop_
_entity.id
_entity.type
_entity.pdbx_description
1 polymer ?
#
loop_
_entity_poly.entity_id
_entity_poly.type
_entity_poly.pdbx_seq_one_letter_code
_entity_poly.pdbx_strand_id
1 'polypeptide(L)'
;MFSTLQNYVKSWHKEELVFSYGLTCSVTPGGLTLTLQQKQTEFSLTITIQPSPDSLRVSSFTVAEDPRLGDLCQPLYDAALIEMVIQGLTLIVFCAHCLNKEDVNFMISLKDAAHLTAFENLFNCVSSHTTNQGKRQLLTLSVWPPYSEGICENIEIMKIQLHQKLWASQKSDKFLREYLQGSETSLLSLLLIQKKEAHSEERGNVILFPLTSSQRTAIRSI
;
A
#
# COMPACT_ATOMS: atom_id res chain seq x y z
N MET A 1 18.22 -12.37 0.69
CA MET A 1 16.82 -12.00 0.43
C MET A 1 16.22 -11.18 1.57
N PHE A 2 16.24 -11.62 2.84
CA PHE A 2 15.64 -10.84 3.93
C PHE A 2 16.23 -9.42 4.10
N SER A 3 17.56 -9.30 4.18
CA SER A 3 18.24 -8.00 4.24
C SER A 3 17.91 -7.12 3.02
N THR A 4 17.83 -7.72 1.84
CA THR A 4 17.43 -7.05 0.60
C THR A 4 16.01 -6.48 0.70
N LEU A 5 15.05 -7.26 1.21
CA LEU A 5 13.65 -6.82 1.37
C LEU A 5 13.52 -5.71 2.41
N GLN A 6 14.24 -5.81 3.53
CA GLN A 6 14.25 -4.74 4.53
C GLN A 6 14.88 -3.46 3.98
N ASN A 7 15.96 -3.57 3.21
CA ASN A 7 16.57 -2.42 2.56
C ASN A 7 15.66 -1.80 1.51
N TYR A 8 14.93 -2.61 0.75
CA TYR A 8 13.92 -2.13 -0.20
C TYR A 8 12.83 -1.31 0.50
N VAL A 9 12.22 -1.83 1.57
CA VAL A 9 11.20 -1.07 2.32
C VAL A 9 11.77 0.19 2.98
N LYS A 10 13.02 0.15 3.47
CA LYS A 10 13.72 1.33 4.00
C LYS A 10 14.06 2.37 2.94
N SER A 11 14.16 1.97 1.68
CA SER A 11 14.49 2.86 0.55
C SER A 11 13.29 3.62 -0.02
N TRP A 12 12.07 3.30 0.42
CA TRP A 12 10.88 4.04 -0.01
C TRP A 12 10.96 5.51 0.41
N HIS A 13 10.68 6.41 -0.53
CA HIS A 13 10.68 7.85 -0.28
C HIS A 13 9.56 8.20 0.68
N LYS A 14 9.91 8.76 1.84
CA LYS A 14 8.92 9.06 2.89
C LYS A 14 7.93 10.12 2.44
N GLU A 15 8.33 11.01 1.53
CA GLU A 15 7.52 12.08 0.98
C GLU A 15 6.42 11.59 0.03
N GLU A 16 6.56 10.36 -0.50
CA GLU A 16 5.59 9.72 -1.40
C GLU A 16 4.59 8.82 -0.67
N LEU A 17 4.74 8.67 0.65
CA LEU A 17 3.93 7.79 1.49
C LEU A 17 3.11 8.57 2.49
N VAL A 18 1.84 8.18 2.66
CA VAL A 18 0.96 8.69 3.72
C VAL A 18 1.30 8.04 5.06
N PHE A 19 1.77 6.78 5.02
CA PHE A 19 2.12 6.00 6.21
C PHE A 19 3.57 5.54 6.20
N SER A 20 4.08 5.20 7.38
CA SER A 20 5.41 4.62 7.52
C SER A 20 5.30 3.13 7.81
N TYR A 21 6.27 2.37 7.30
CA TYR A 21 6.18 0.91 7.29
C TYR A 21 7.32 0.24 8.06
N GLY A 22 7.01 -0.90 8.65
CA GLY A 22 7.97 -1.89 9.11
C GLY A 22 7.77 -3.20 8.36
N LEU A 23 8.86 -3.89 8.03
CA LEU A 23 8.82 -5.21 7.41
C LEU A 23 9.46 -6.24 8.33
N THR A 24 8.69 -7.27 8.65
CA THR A 24 9.20 -8.50 9.27
C THR A 24 9.05 -9.66 8.29
N CYS A 25 9.88 -10.67 8.46
CA CYS A 25 9.94 -11.80 7.55
C CYS A 25 10.22 -13.05 8.37
N SER A 26 9.51 -14.12 8.06
CA SER A 26 9.69 -15.42 8.70
C SER A 26 9.61 -16.52 7.66
N VAL A 27 10.36 -17.60 7.89
CA VAL A 27 10.28 -18.78 7.04
C VAL A 27 9.42 -19.81 7.76
N THR A 28 8.37 -20.26 7.09
CA THR A 28 7.47 -21.31 7.58
C THR A 28 7.57 -22.53 6.67
N PRO A 29 7.10 -23.72 7.10
CA PRO A 29 6.99 -24.88 6.21
C PRO A 29 6.14 -24.61 4.97
N GLY A 30 5.22 -23.64 5.04
CA GLY A 30 4.36 -23.22 3.94
C GLY A 30 5.00 -22.23 2.96
N GLY A 31 6.19 -21.69 3.26
CA GLY A 31 6.90 -20.72 2.43
C GLY A 31 7.45 -19.53 3.21
N LEU A 32 7.82 -18.47 2.48
CA LEU A 32 8.29 -17.20 3.04
C LEU A 32 7.08 -16.34 3.42
N THR A 33 6.96 -15.96 4.69
CA THR A 33 5.90 -15.07 5.16
C THR A 33 6.47 -13.68 5.41
N LEU A 34 5.94 -12.70 4.70
CA LEU A 34 6.23 -11.28 4.84
C LEU A 34 5.10 -10.63 5.63
N THR A 35 5.44 -9.84 6.65
CA THR A 35 4.45 -9.04 7.38
C THR A 35 4.86 -7.58 7.28
N LEU A 36 4.10 -6.83 6.50
CA LEU A 36 4.22 -5.39 6.34
C LEU A 36 3.27 -4.71 7.34
N GLN A 37 3.80 -3.85 8.20
CA GLN A 37 3.03 -3.17 9.24
C GLN A 37 3.08 -1.66 9.04
N GLN A 38 1.92 -1.01 9.01
CA GLN A 38 1.78 0.45 9.06
C GLN A 38 1.92 0.92 10.51
N LYS A 39 2.90 1.78 10.79
CA LYS A 39 3.23 2.18 12.17
C LYS A 39 2.17 3.08 12.82
N GLN A 40 1.50 3.90 12.02
CA GLN A 40 0.54 4.87 12.52
C GLN A 40 -0.82 4.24 12.83
N THR A 41 -1.28 3.31 12.01
CA THR A 41 -2.61 2.68 12.09
C THR A 41 -2.61 1.31 12.76
N GLU A 42 -1.42 0.72 12.94
CA GLU A 42 -1.22 -0.69 13.32
C GLU A 42 -1.78 -1.71 12.32
N PHE A 43 -2.28 -1.26 11.18
CA PHE A 43 -2.72 -2.16 10.13
C PHE A 43 -1.54 -3.01 9.69
N SER A 44 -1.81 -4.25 9.34
CA SER A 44 -0.77 -5.12 8.82
C SER A 44 -1.26 -5.96 7.66
N LEU A 45 -0.37 -6.23 6.73
CA LEU A 45 -0.58 -7.11 5.60
C LEU A 45 0.39 -8.28 5.73
N THR A 46 -0.16 -9.48 5.80
CA THR A 46 0.59 -10.73 5.80
C THR A 46 0.52 -11.38 4.43
N ILE A 47 1.69 -11.63 3.83
CA ILE A 47 1.85 -12.21 2.50
C ILE A 47 2.63 -13.51 2.64
N THR A 48 2.07 -14.62 2.19
CA THR A 48 2.80 -15.91 2.19
C THR A 48 3.16 -16.32 0.76
N ILE A 49 4.46 -16.25 0.48
CA ILE A 49 5.07 -16.62 -0.80
C ILE A 49 5.51 -18.08 -0.76
N GLN A 50 5.01 -18.87 -1.69
CA GLN A 50 5.37 -20.27 -1.84
C GLN A 50 6.32 -20.47 -3.02
N PRO A 51 7.26 -21.42 -2.92
CA PRO A 51 8.05 -21.84 -4.06
C PRO A 51 7.14 -22.39 -5.16
N SER A 52 7.37 -21.95 -6.39
CA SER A 52 6.72 -22.49 -7.59
C SER A 52 7.70 -22.39 -8.78
N PRO A 53 7.76 -23.43 -9.63
CA PRO A 53 8.79 -23.52 -10.68
C PRO A 53 8.65 -22.42 -11.72
N ASP A 54 7.44 -22.12 -12.18
CA ASP A 54 7.24 -21.22 -13.34
C ASP A 54 6.85 -19.80 -12.94
N SER A 55 6.30 -19.61 -11.73
CA SER A 55 5.80 -18.32 -11.26
C SER A 55 6.11 -18.11 -9.79
N LEU A 56 6.02 -16.87 -9.31
CA LEU A 56 5.91 -16.61 -7.87
C LEU A 56 4.49 -16.98 -7.43
N ARG A 57 4.31 -17.77 -6.37
CA ARG A 57 2.97 -18.10 -5.86
C ARG A 57 2.70 -17.38 -4.55
N VAL A 58 1.62 -16.60 -4.49
CA VAL A 58 1.13 -15.97 -3.26
C VAL A 58 -0.07 -16.78 -2.77
N SER A 59 0.03 -17.34 -1.57
CA SER A 59 -1.00 -18.21 -0.97
C SER A 59 -1.87 -17.54 0.09
N SER A 60 -1.42 -16.39 0.60
CA SER A 60 -2.15 -15.54 1.53
C SER A 60 -1.79 -14.08 1.25
N PHE A 61 -2.80 -13.21 1.30
CA PHE A 61 -2.71 -11.77 1.18
C PHE A 61 -3.69 -11.15 2.20
N THR A 62 -3.40 -11.37 3.47
CA THR A 62 -4.37 -11.13 4.54
C THR A 62 -4.10 -9.80 5.21
N VAL A 63 -5.07 -8.90 5.12
CA VAL A 63 -5.06 -7.60 5.80
C VAL A 63 -5.68 -7.76 7.19
N ALA A 64 -4.98 -7.29 8.22
CA ALA A 64 -5.50 -7.06 9.55
C ALA A 64 -5.62 -5.53 9.74
N GLU A 65 -6.82 -5.09 10.01
CA GLU A 65 -7.23 -3.70 10.11
C GLU A 65 -7.93 -3.46 11.44
N ASP A 66 -7.93 -2.20 11.89
CA ASP A 66 -8.66 -1.76 13.06
C ASP A 66 -9.83 -0.85 12.63
N PRO A 67 -11.08 -1.31 12.76
CA PRO A 67 -12.25 -0.55 12.29
C PRO A 67 -12.44 0.78 13.04
N ARG A 68 -11.86 0.94 14.24
CA ARG A 68 -11.96 2.17 15.03
C ARG A 68 -11.41 3.40 14.31
N LEU A 69 -10.47 3.21 13.38
CA LEU A 69 -9.95 4.30 12.56
C LEU A 69 -11.02 4.80 11.57
N GLY A 70 -11.87 3.92 11.03
CA GLY A 70 -12.97 4.30 10.15
C GLY A 70 -14.02 5.15 10.86
N ASP A 71 -14.37 4.75 12.08
CA ASP A 71 -15.29 5.51 12.95
C ASP A 71 -14.77 6.92 13.27
N LEU A 72 -13.44 7.08 13.33
CA LEU A 72 -12.79 8.34 13.67
C LEU A 72 -12.54 9.24 12.45
N CYS A 73 -12.01 8.66 11.37
CA CYS A 73 -11.58 9.36 10.17
C CYS A 73 -11.61 8.40 8.98
N GLN A 74 -12.80 8.27 8.38
CA GLN A 74 -13.02 7.42 7.21
C GLN A 74 -12.01 7.67 6.07
N PRO A 75 -11.66 8.91 5.70
CA PRO A 75 -10.68 9.14 4.63
C PRO A 75 -9.30 8.56 4.93
N LEU A 76 -8.87 8.58 6.21
CA LEU A 76 -7.59 8.05 6.62
C LEU A 76 -7.61 6.52 6.70
N TYR A 77 -8.73 5.93 7.15
CA TYR A 77 -8.97 4.49 7.08
C TYR A 77 -8.90 3.97 5.64
N ASP A 78 -9.62 4.61 4.72
CA ASP A 78 -9.62 4.24 3.31
C ASP A 78 -8.21 4.35 2.71
N ALA A 79 -7.49 5.42 3.05
CA ALA A 79 -6.11 5.60 2.60
C ALA A 79 -5.15 4.54 3.16
N ALA A 80 -5.30 4.18 4.43
CA ALA A 80 -4.51 3.14 5.06
C ALA A 80 -4.66 1.81 4.34
N LEU A 81 -5.89 1.40 4.03
CA LEU A 81 -6.17 0.19 3.28
C LEU A 81 -5.61 0.23 1.86
N ILE A 82 -5.91 1.29 1.11
CA ILE A 82 -5.46 1.42 -0.29
C ILE A 82 -3.94 1.42 -0.37
N GLU A 83 -3.26 2.22 0.46
CA GLU A 83 -1.80 2.28 0.44
C GLU A 83 -1.17 0.96 0.89
N MET A 84 -1.75 0.28 1.89
CA MET A 84 -1.28 -1.04 2.32
C MET A 84 -1.31 -2.05 1.16
N VAL A 85 -2.42 -2.08 0.39
CA VAL A 85 -2.54 -2.97 -0.77
C VAL A 85 -1.52 -2.60 -1.85
N ILE A 86 -1.36 -1.30 -2.15
CA ILE A 86 -0.35 -0.81 -3.11
C ILE A 86 1.05 -1.26 -2.69
N GLN A 87 1.44 -1.03 -1.43
CA GLN A 87 2.76 -1.41 -0.94
C GLN A 87 2.96 -2.94 -0.85
N GLY A 88 1.89 -3.68 -0.60
CA GLY A 88 1.88 -5.14 -0.70
C GLY A 88 2.20 -5.62 -2.12
N LEU A 89 1.53 -5.04 -3.13
CA LEU A 89 1.74 -5.38 -4.54
C LEU A 89 3.16 -5.00 -5.00
N THR A 90 3.66 -3.80 -4.66
CA THR A 90 5.04 -3.40 -5.03
C THR A 90 6.08 -4.33 -4.40
N LEU A 91 5.88 -4.74 -3.15
CA LEU A 91 6.75 -5.71 -2.47
C LEU A 91 6.73 -7.09 -3.15
N ILE A 92 5.56 -7.55 -3.60
CA ILE A 92 5.42 -8.83 -4.32
C ILE A 92 6.09 -8.76 -5.69
N VAL A 93 5.90 -7.67 -6.43
CA VAL A 93 6.57 -7.42 -7.71
C VAL A 93 8.08 -7.42 -7.51
N PHE A 94 8.59 -6.74 -6.48
CA PHE A 94 10.01 -6.75 -6.14
C PHE A 94 10.53 -8.16 -5.82
N CYS A 95 9.75 -8.97 -5.10
CA CYS A 95 10.09 -10.37 -4.83
C CYS A 95 10.18 -11.20 -6.12
N ALA A 96 9.25 -10.99 -7.06
CA ALA A 96 9.24 -11.69 -8.34
C ALA A 96 10.50 -11.36 -9.15
N HIS A 97 10.88 -10.09 -9.20
CA HIS A 97 12.13 -9.64 -9.83
C HIS A 97 13.36 -10.26 -9.17
N CYS A 98 13.44 -10.27 -7.83
CA CYS A 98 14.56 -10.89 -7.10
C CYS A 98 14.69 -12.40 -7.36
N LEU A 99 13.60 -13.06 -7.73
CA LEU A 99 13.53 -14.50 -7.96
C LEU A 99 13.48 -14.86 -9.45
N ASN A 100 13.68 -13.87 -10.34
CA ASN A 100 13.58 -14.01 -11.79
C ASN A 100 12.28 -14.73 -12.21
N LYS A 101 11.15 -14.29 -11.65
CA LYS A 101 9.81 -14.77 -12.02
C LYS A 101 9.12 -13.70 -12.85
N GLU A 102 8.56 -14.13 -13.98
CA GLU A 102 7.87 -13.26 -14.93
C GLU A 102 6.39 -13.10 -14.59
N ASP A 103 5.83 -14.06 -13.83
CA ASP A 103 4.45 -14.03 -13.38
C ASP A 103 4.35 -14.22 -11.87
N VAL A 104 3.34 -13.58 -11.30
CA VAL A 104 2.89 -13.76 -9.93
C VAL A 104 1.47 -14.30 -9.93
N ASN A 105 1.28 -15.47 -9.33
CA ASN A 105 0.00 -16.13 -9.20
C ASN A 105 -0.48 -16.05 -7.75
N PHE A 106 -1.53 -15.28 -7.52
CA PHE A 106 -2.24 -15.22 -6.25
C PHE A 106 -3.27 -16.34 -6.22
N MET A 107 -3.08 -17.32 -5.35
CA MET A 107 -4.04 -18.38 -5.07
C MET A 107 -4.54 -18.20 -3.64
N ILE A 108 -5.44 -17.26 -3.45
CA ILE A 108 -5.83 -16.71 -2.14
C ILE A 108 -7.31 -16.97 -1.83
N SER A 109 -7.72 -16.73 -0.59
CA SER A 109 -9.12 -16.84 -0.18
C SER A 109 -9.99 -15.76 -0.85
N LEU A 110 -11.29 -16.00 -0.97
CA LEU A 110 -12.23 -14.97 -1.48
C LEU A 110 -12.24 -13.72 -0.60
N LYS A 111 -12.04 -13.88 0.72
CA LYS A 111 -11.95 -12.75 1.66
C LYS A 111 -10.75 -11.86 1.32
N ASP A 112 -9.58 -12.46 1.14
CA ASP A 112 -8.36 -11.73 0.81
C ASP A 112 -8.46 -11.07 -0.58
N ALA A 113 -9.07 -11.76 -1.54
CA ALA A 113 -9.24 -11.25 -2.90
C ALA A 113 -10.20 -10.06 -2.99
N ALA A 114 -11.12 -9.91 -2.04
CA ALA A 114 -11.99 -8.72 -1.97
C ALA A 114 -11.18 -7.42 -1.84
N HIS A 115 -10.04 -7.45 -1.13
CA HIS A 115 -9.14 -6.28 -1.02
C HIS A 115 -8.42 -5.95 -2.33
N LEU A 116 -8.37 -6.88 -3.29
CA LEU A 116 -7.74 -6.70 -4.60
C LEU A 116 -8.75 -6.34 -5.70
N THR A 117 -10.05 -6.27 -5.40
CA THR A 117 -11.10 -6.00 -6.40
C THR A 117 -10.95 -4.61 -7.03
N ALA A 118 -10.57 -3.59 -6.24
CA ALA A 118 -10.28 -2.26 -6.76
C ALA A 118 -9.04 -2.21 -7.67
N PHE A 119 -8.23 -3.27 -7.66
CA PHE A 119 -6.99 -3.43 -8.41
C PHE A 119 -7.13 -4.48 -9.52
N GLU A 120 -8.35 -4.92 -9.85
CA GLU A 120 -8.62 -5.99 -10.82
C GLU A 120 -7.95 -5.73 -12.18
N ASN A 121 -7.90 -4.46 -12.60
CA ASN A 121 -7.28 -4.03 -13.85
C ASN A 121 -5.76 -4.31 -13.92
N LEU A 122 -5.10 -4.57 -12.79
CA LEU A 122 -3.69 -4.97 -12.77
C LEU A 122 -3.51 -6.45 -13.14
N PHE A 123 -4.56 -7.28 -13.04
CA PHE A 123 -4.46 -8.72 -13.22
C PHE A 123 -4.88 -9.14 -14.62
N ASN A 124 -4.07 -9.99 -15.24
CA ASN A 124 -4.32 -10.54 -16.59
C ASN A 124 -5.37 -11.65 -16.59
N CYS A 125 -5.53 -12.33 -15.46
CA CYS A 125 -6.52 -13.39 -15.31
C CYS A 125 -7.09 -13.37 -13.91
N VAL A 126 -8.41 -13.48 -13.83
CA VAL A 126 -9.16 -13.67 -12.59
C VAL A 126 -10.06 -14.88 -12.78
N SER A 127 -9.82 -15.95 -12.01
CA SER A 127 -10.63 -17.16 -12.06
C SER A 127 -10.85 -17.74 -10.66
N SER A 128 -11.87 -18.59 -10.50
CA SER A 128 -12.16 -19.22 -9.22
C SER A 128 -11.95 -20.73 -9.30
N HIS A 129 -11.28 -21.28 -8.29
CA HIS A 129 -10.90 -22.69 -8.22
C HIS A 129 -11.37 -23.29 -6.90
N THR A 130 -11.82 -24.54 -6.94
CA THR A 130 -12.12 -25.29 -5.71
C THR A 130 -10.90 -26.12 -5.34
N THR A 131 -10.37 -25.89 -4.15
CA THR A 131 -9.21 -26.61 -3.61
C THR A 131 -9.62 -27.40 -2.37
N ASN A 132 -8.72 -28.26 -1.88
CA ASN A 132 -8.86 -28.92 -0.57
C ASN A 132 -8.98 -27.94 0.61
N GLN A 133 -8.58 -26.68 0.43
CA GLN A 133 -8.71 -25.59 1.42
C GLN A 133 -9.93 -24.69 1.15
N GLY A 134 -10.86 -25.15 0.31
CA GLY A 134 -12.08 -24.44 -0.07
C GLY A 134 -11.96 -23.66 -1.38
N LYS A 135 -12.93 -22.79 -1.61
CA LYS A 135 -13.00 -21.94 -2.81
C LYS A 135 -11.95 -20.85 -2.74
N ARG A 136 -11.12 -20.77 -3.78
CA ARG A 136 -10.03 -19.80 -3.93
C ARG A 136 -10.18 -18.99 -5.20
N GLN A 137 -9.54 -17.83 -5.21
CA GLN A 137 -9.42 -16.98 -6.37
C GLN A 137 -7.98 -17.06 -6.87
N LEU A 138 -7.84 -17.33 -8.17
CA LEU A 138 -6.59 -17.24 -8.90
C LEU A 138 -6.54 -15.89 -9.59
N LEU A 139 -5.60 -15.05 -9.20
CA LEU A 139 -5.28 -13.79 -9.87
C LEU A 139 -3.86 -13.88 -10.42
N THR A 140 -3.66 -13.55 -11.70
CA THR A 140 -2.33 -13.57 -12.32
C THR A 140 -1.89 -12.15 -12.65
N LEU A 141 -0.74 -11.76 -12.11
CA LEU A 141 -0.08 -10.48 -12.35
C LEU A 141 1.22 -10.74 -13.12
N SER A 142 1.32 -10.28 -14.37
CA SER A 142 2.55 -10.44 -15.15
C SER A 142 3.50 -9.28 -14.92
N VAL A 143 4.71 -9.58 -14.47
CA VAL A 143 5.77 -8.62 -14.16
C VAL A 143 6.84 -8.53 -15.25
N TRP A 144 6.58 -9.13 -16.42
CA TRP A 144 7.45 -9.06 -17.61
C TRP A 144 7.57 -7.62 -18.15
N PRO A 145 8.74 -7.16 -18.65
CA PRO A 145 9.02 -5.76 -18.99
C PRO A 145 7.95 -4.93 -19.75
N PRO A 146 7.32 -5.42 -20.85
CA PRO A 146 6.26 -4.69 -21.54
C PRO A 146 4.96 -4.54 -20.71
N TYR A 147 4.74 -5.40 -19.72
CA TYR A 147 3.56 -5.34 -18.83
C TYR A 147 3.88 -4.69 -17.48
N SER A 148 5.13 -4.73 -17.03
CA SER A 148 5.55 -4.10 -15.78
C SER A 148 5.46 -2.58 -15.81
N GLU A 149 5.68 -1.95 -16.96
CA GLU A 149 5.53 -0.50 -17.12
C GLU A 149 4.08 -0.08 -16.83
N GLY A 150 3.10 -0.78 -17.40
CA GLY A 150 1.68 -0.51 -17.16
C GLY A 150 1.26 -0.72 -15.70
N ILE A 151 1.85 -1.69 -14.99
CA ILE A 151 1.58 -1.89 -13.55
C ILE A 151 2.13 -0.71 -12.74
N CYS A 152 3.37 -0.31 -13.00
CA CYS A 152 3.99 0.83 -12.33
C CYS A 152 3.21 2.12 -12.56
N GLU A 153 2.81 2.41 -13.80
CA GLU A 153 2.01 3.57 -14.14
C GLU A 153 0.66 3.59 -13.41
N ASN A 154 -0.06 2.46 -13.39
CA ASN A 154 -1.33 2.36 -12.67
C ASN A 154 -1.16 2.56 -11.17
N ILE A 155 -0.11 1.99 -10.57
CA ILE A 155 0.22 2.19 -9.16
C ILE A 155 0.49 3.67 -8.87
N GLU A 156 1.26 4.35 -9.71
CA GLU A 156 1.54 5.77 -9.56
C GLU A 156 0.27 6.64 -9.70
N ILE A 157 -0.59 6.34 -10.67
CA ILE A 157 -1.89 6.99 -10.81
C ILE A 157 -2.73 6.82 -9.53
N MET A 158 -2.78 5.61 -8.98
CA MET A 158 -3.52 5.32 -7.75
C MET A 158 -2.95 6.07 -6.54
N LYS A 159 -1.62 6.15 -6.40
CA LYS A 159 -0.98 6.97 -5.36
C LYS A 159 -1.35 8.44 -5.50
N ILE A 160 -1.30 8.99 -6.70
CA ILE A 160 -1.68 10.39 -6.96
C ILE A 160 -3.14 10.63 -6.57
N GLN A 161 -4.06 9.75 -6.99
CA GLN A 161 -5.47 9.85 -6.65
C GLN A 161 -5.71 9.76 -5.13
N LEU A 162 -4.97 8.89 -4.44
CA LEU A 162 -5.02 8.77 -2.99
C LEU A 162 -4.64 10.10 -2.31
N HIS A 163 -3.50 10.68 -2.69
CA HIS A 163 -3.04 11.95 -2.16
C HIS A 163 -4.02 13.09 -2.45
N GLN A 164 -4.60 13.14 -3.66
CA GLN A 164 -5.62 14.12 -4.02
C GLN A 164 -6.88 13.99 -3.17
N LYS A 165 -7.35 12.77 -2.91
CA LYS A 165 -8.53 12.53 -2.05
C LYS A 165 -8.29 12.96 -0.61
N LEU A 166 -7.12 12.64 -0.05
CA LEU A 166 -6.74 13.10 1.28
C LEU A 166 -6.63 14.63 1.34
N TRP A 167 -6.00 15.23 0.34
CA TRP A 167 -5.87 16.68 0.24
C TRP A 167 -7.22 17.39 0.16
N ALA A 168 -8.20 16.83 -0.56
CA ALA A 168 -9.54 17.37 -0.62
C ALA A 168 -10.25 17.25 0.74
N SER A 169 -10.11 16.10 1.39
CA SER A 169 -10.80 15.76 2.65
C SER A 169 -10.26 16.53 3.86
N GLN A 170 -8.98 16.94 3.86
CA GLN A 170 -8.39 17.70 4.98
C GLN A 170 -9.08 19.05 5.24
N LYS A 171 -9.83 19.58 4.25
CA LYS A 171 -10.56 20.84 4.38
C LYS A 171 -11.75 20.72 5.31
N SER A 172 -12.41 19.57 5.32
CA SER A 172 -13.57 19.27 6.16
C SER A 172 -13.24 18.49 7.42
N ASP A 173 -12.16 17.70 7.41
CA ASP A 173 -11.79 16.83 8.52
C ASP A 173 -10.60 17.41 9.31
N LYS A 174 -10.87 17.79 10.57
CA LYS A 174 -9.86 18.35 11.48
C LYS A 174 -8.82 17.30 11.88
N PHE A 175 -9.25 16.07 12.15
CA PHE A 175 -8.36 14.99 12.57
C PHE A 175 -7.38 14.64 11.44
N LEU A 176 -7.89 14.51 10.22
CA LEU A 176 -7.05 14.28 9.05
C LEU A 176 -6.03 15.41 8.85
N ARG A 177 -6.47 16.66 9.02
CA ARG A 177 -5.58 17.82 8.90
C ARG A 177 -4.48 17.78 9.95
N GLU A 178 -4.81 17.52 11.21
CA GLU A 178 -3.82 17.39 12.29
C GLU A 178 -2.83 16.26 12.03
N TYR A 179 -3.32 15.11 11.54
CA TYR A 179 -2.45 13.98 11.15
C TYR A 179 -1.47 14.38 10.04
N LEU A 180 -1.99 14.98 8.97
CA LEU A 180 -1.21 15.38 7.80
C LEU A 180 -0.22 16.51 8.08
N GLN A 181 -0.49 17.35 9.08
CA GLN A 181 0.36 18.48 9.48
C GLN A 181 1.30 18.14 10.65
N GLY A 182 1.04 17.06 11.38
CA GLY A 182 1.84 16.63 12.52
C GLY A 182 3.17 16.01 12.09
N SER A 183 4.28 16.47 12.67
CA SER A 183 5.57 15.80 12.50
C SER A 183 5.59 14.51 13.35
N GLU A 184 5.35 13.37 12.71
CA GLU A 184 5.49 12.02 13.29
C GLU A 184 4.66 11.73 14.57
N THR A 185 3.38 12.11 14.60
CA THR A 185 2.49 11.60 15.67
C THR A 185 1.87 10.27 15.27
N SER A 186 2.06 9.24 16.11
CA SER A 186 1.26 8.01 16.03
C SER A 186 -0.23 8.37 16.18
N LEU A 187 -1.13 7.75 15.43
CA LEU A 187 -2.58 7.99 15.57
C LEU A 187 -3.07 7.63 16.98
N LEU A 188 -2.35 6.73 17.67
CA LEU A 188 -2.58 6.44 19.09
C LEU A 188 -2.33 7.68 19.97
N SER A 189 -1.34 8.49 19.63
CA SER A 189 -1.09 9.77 20.30
C SER A 189 -2.23 10.75 20.06
N LEU A 190 -2.76 10.82 18.83
CA LEU A 190 -3.89 11.69 18.48
C LEU A 190 -5.21 11.21 19.13
N LEU A 191 -5.43 9.90 19.23
CA LEU A 191 -6.53 9.28 19.99
C LEU A 191 -6.46 9.62 21.49
N LEU A 192 -5.25 9.68 22.06
CA LEU A 192 -5.02 10.08 23.45
C LEU A 192 -5.20 11.59 23.66
N ILE A 193 -4.85 12.42 22.68
CA ILE A 193 -5.03 13.87 22.72
C ILE A 193 -6.51 14.25 22.62
N GLN A 194 -7.30 13.60 21.75
CA GLN A 194 -8.75 13.83 21.68
C GLN A 194 -9.48 13.48 22.98
N LYS A 195 -8.96 12.53 23.78
CA LYS A 195 -9.50 12.24 25.11
C LYS A 195 -9.23 13.33 26.14
N LYS A 196 -8.32 14.27 25.86
CA LYS A 196 -7.81 15.21 26.86
C LYS A 196 -8.19 16.67 26.65
N GLU A 197 -8.56 17.14 25.46
CA GLU A 197 -8.89 18.56 25.30
C GLU A 197 -9.88 18.87 24.16
N ALA A 198 -11.02 19.43 24.56
CA ALA A 198 -11.67 20.49 23.81
C ALA A 198 -11.01 21.81 24.24
N HIS A 199 -10.13 22.40 23.42
CA HIS A 199 -9.99 23.86 23.24
C HIS A 199 -8.83 24.25 22.28
N SER A 200 -9.13 25.32 21.52
CA SER A 200 -8.31 26.29 20.77
C SER A 200 -7.38 25.88 19.61
N GLU A 201 -7.46 26.74 18.60
CA GLU A 201 -6.82 26.76 17.30
C GLU A 201 -5.33 27.16 17.34
N GLU A 202 -4.53 26.59 16.44
CA GLU A 202 -3.45 27.31 15.76
C GLU A 202 -3.38 26.83 14.30
N ARG A 203 -3.40 27.77 13.35
CA ARG A 203 -3.30 27.49 11.90
C ARG A 203 -1.85 27.15 11.55
N GLY A 204 -1.53 25.86 11.56
CA GLY A 204 -0.29 25.30 11.02
C GLY A 204 -0.40 24.91 9.53
N ASN A 205 0.73 24.91 8.85
CA ASN A 205 0.92 24.95 7.40
C ASN A 205 0.14 23.91 6.56
N VAL A 206 -0.44 24.40 5.44
CA VAL A 206 -1.12 23.64 4.39
C VAL A 206 -0.12 22.74 3.67
N ILE A 207 -0.49 21.48 3.39
CA ILE A 207 0.25 20.66 2.42
C ILE A 207 0.19 21.36 1.05
N LEU A 208 1.34 21.85 0.59
CA LEU A 208 1.52 22.32 -0.78
C LEU A 208 1.72 21.09 -1.68
N PHE A 209 0.81 20.93 -2.63
CA PHE A 209 0.89 19.98 -3.73
C PHE A 209 2.22 20.16 -4.50
N PRO A 210 2.90 19.12 -5.00
CA PRO A 210 4.10 19.32 -5.80
C PRO A 210 3.78 20.07 -7.10
N LEU A 211 4.53 21.16 -7.32
CA LEU A 211 4.55 21.92 -8.57
C LEU A 211 4.84 20.98 -9.73
N THR A 212 3.96 21.02 -10.73
CA THR A 212 4.19 20.45 -12.06
C THR A 212 5.63 20.73 -12.50
N SER A 213 6.38 19.69 -12.85
CA SER A 213 7.74 19.79 -13.37
C SER A 213 7.78 20.83 -14.50
N SER A 214 8.48 21.94 -14.26
CA SER A 214 8.76 22.95 -15.27
C SER A 214 9.53 22.31 -16.42
N GLN A 215 8.85 22.11 -17.55
CA GLN A 215 9.53 22.01 -18.83
C GLN A 215 10.23 23.37 -19.06
N ARG A 216 11.55 23.37 -18.90
CA ARG A 216 12.41 24.42 -19.45
C ARG A 216 12.34 24.35 -20.97
N THR A 217 11.38 25.03 -21.57
CA THR A 217 11.48 25.43 -22.97
C THR A 217 12.34 26.69 -23.00
N ALA A 218 13.63 26.52 -23.28
CA ALA A 218 14.51 27.63 -23.61
C ALA A 218 14.01 28.25 -24.92
N ILE A 219 13.31 29.39 -24.82
CA ILE A 219 13.14 30.31 -25.93
C ILE A 219 14.48 31.03 -26.10
N ARG A 220 15.21 30.73 -27.18
CA ARG A 220 16.22 31.63 -27.75
C ARG A 220 15.71 32.10 -29.10
N SER A 221 15.17 33.30 -29.08
CA SER A 221 15.03 34.17 -30.25
C SER A 221 16.09 35.27 -30.11
N ILE A 222 17.10 35.24 -30.97
CA ILE A 222 17.47 36.21 -32.02
C ILE A 222 18.49 35.49 -32.90
#